data_AF-A0A6P2A9J8-F1
#
_entry.id   AF-A0A6P2A9J8-F1
#
_cell.length_a   1.000
_cell.length_b   1.000
_cell.length_c   1.000
_cell.angle_alpha   90.00
_cell.angle_beta   90.00
_cell.angle_gamma   90.00
#
_symmetry.space_group_name_H-M   'P 1'
#
loop_
_entity.id
_entity.type
_entity.pdbx_description
1 polymer ?
#
loop_
_entity_poly.entity_id
_entity_poly.type
_entity_poly.pdbx_seq_one_letter_code
_entity_poly.pdbx_strand_id
1 'polypeptide(L)'
;MGEANYMSEKTLKAFQQLIDTEDYLQFFGIPYDQQFVNVNRLHILKKFSQLITEVDQVFGDIPEEEKLAKYKEAFTEAYELFQTTSPLETKLFKVFQTKPKNIVLLETLTDNSGVE
;
A
#
# COMPACT_ATOMS: atom_id res chain seq x y z
N MET A 1 -23.88 6.51 22.30
CA MET A 1 -24.40 6.51 20.92
C MET A 1 -23.22 6.12 20.05
N GLY A 2 -23.25 4.93 19.45
CA GLY A 2 -22.10 4.37 18.75
C GLY A 2 -21.90 5.03 17.39
N GLU A 3 -20.70 5.54 17.14
CA GLU A 3 -20.21 5.80 15.80
C GLU A 3 -19.25 4.68 15.44
N ALA A 4 -19.80 3.73 14.69
CA ALA A 4 -19.09 2.58 14.16
C ALA A 4 -18.05 3.05 13.13
N ASN A 5 -16.82 3.33 13.58
CA ASN A 5 -15.68 3.29 12.70
C ASN A 5 -15.33 1.83 12.42
N TYR A 6 -16.04 1.25 11.46
CA TYR A 6 -15.66 0.00 10.79
C TYR A 6 -14.42 0.25 9.93
N MET A 7 -13.32 0.68 10.55
CA MET A 7 -11.99 0.53 10.00
C MET A 7 -11.63 -0.93 10.25
N SER A 8 -12.14 -1.80 9.37
CA SER A 8 -11.76 -3.21 9.22
C SER A 8 -10.45 -3.53 9.96
N GLU A 9 -10.55 -4.20 11.10
CA GLU A 9 -9.40 -4.60 11.92
C GLU A 9 -8.52 -5.54 11.06
N LYS A 10 -7.59 -4.97 10.31
CA LYS A 10 -6.61 -5.70 9.52
C LYS A 10 -5.59 -6.28 10.48
N THR A 11 -5.88 -7.49 10.97
CA THR A 11 -4.99 -8.23 11.86
C THR A 11 -4.01 -9.06 11.06
N LEU A 12 -2.83 -9.31 11.63
CA LEU A 12 -1.82 -10.17 11.02
C LEU A 12 -2.33 -11.62 10.90
N LYS A 13 -3.20 -12.04 11.81
CA LYS A 13 -3.89 -13.34 11.70
C LYS A 13 -4.76 -13.42 10.45
N ALA A 14 -5.55 -12.39 10.15
CA ALA A 14 -6.36 -12.36 8.93
C ALA A 14 -5.48 -12.36 7.68
N PHE A 15 -4.38 -11.59 7.69
CA PHE A 15 -3.40 -11.57 6.61
C PHE A 15 -2.78 -12.95 6.34
N GLN A 16 -2.46 -13.73 7.38
CA GLN A 16 -1.87 -15.07 7.23
C GLN A 16 -2.84 -16.12 6.65
N GLN A 17 -4.15 -15.85 6.66
CA GLN A 17 -5.14 -16.74 6.04
C GLN A 17 -5.28 -16.50 4.53
N LEU A 18 -4.75 -15.39 4.02
CA LEU A 18 -4.80 -15.05 2.61
C LEU A 18 -3.80 -15.91 1.83
N ILE A 19 -4.18 -16.29 0.61
CA ILE A 19 -3.39 -17.15 -0.27
C ILE A 19 -3.32 -16.54 -1.68
N ASP A 20 -4.42 -15.97 -2.14
CA ASP A 20 -4.54 -15.41 -3.48
C ASP A 20 -4.11 -13.95 -3.54
N THR A 21 -3.54 -13.55 -4.68
CA THR A 21 -3.10 -12.16 -4.94
C THR A 21 -4.26 -11.18 -4.78
N GLU A 22 -5.45 -11.54 -5.25
CA GLU A 22 -6.67 -10.73 -5.17
C GLU A 22 -7.10 -10.49 -3.72
N ASP A 23 -6.99 -11.51 -2.87
CA ASP A 23 -7.28 -11.39 -1.44
C ASP A 23 -6.33 -10.40 -0.75
N TYR A 24 -5.03 -10.46 -1.06
CA TYR A 24 -4.07 -9.47 -0.55
C TYR A 24 -4.38 -8.05 -1.03
N LEU A 25 -4.74 -7.88 -2.31
CA LEU A 25 -5.11 -6.59 -2.89
C LEU A 25 -6.35 -6.01 -2.21
N GLN A 26 -7.40 -6.82 -2.04
CA GLN A 26 -8.62 -6.44 -1.35
C GLN A 26 -8.35 -6.14 0.13
N PHE A 27 -7.55 -6.98 0.79
CA PHE A 27 -7.16 -6.80 2.18
C PHE A 27 -6.43 -5.48 2.39
N PHE A 28 -5.50 -5.11 1.50
CA PHE A 28 -4.77 -3.84 1.61
C PHE A 28 -5.50 -2.63 1.02
N GLY A 29 -6.62 -2.86 0.33
CA GLY A 29 -7.39 -1.84 -0.37
C GLY A 29 -6.63 -1.25 -1.58
N ILE A 30 -5.83 -2.08 -2.26
CA ILE A 30 -5.04 -1.67 -3.43
C ILE A 30 -5.90 -1.89 -4.68
N PRO A 31 -6.17 -0.85 -5.49
CA PRO A 31 -6.88 -1.01 -6.75
C PRO A 31 -6.04 -1.82 -7.74
N TYR A 32 -6.67 -2.73 -8.47
CA TYR A 32 -5.98 -3.62 -9.39
C TYR A 32 -6.80 -3.94 -10.63
N ASP A 33 -6.10 -4.33 -11.71
CA ASP A 33 -6.71 -4.89 -12.89
C ASP A 33 -6.77 -6.42 -12.79
N GLN A 34 -7.97 -6.99 -12.92
CA GLN A 34 -8.17 -8.43 -12.78
C GLN A 34 -7.47 -9.23 -13.89
N GLN A 35 -7.37 -8.72 -15.11
CA GLN A 35 -6.69 -9.44 -16.19
C GLN A 35 -5.18 -9.49 -15.94
N PHE A 36 -4.60 -8.36 -15.53
CA PHE A 36 -3.18 -8.27 -15.15
C PHE A 36 -2.85 -9.22 -14.00
N VAL A 37 -3.66 -9.21 -12.92
CA VAL A 37 -3.45 -10.10 -11.78
C VAL A 37 -3.60 -11.56 -12.18
N ASN A 38 -4.60 -11.92 -12.97
CA ASN A 38 -4.77 -13.30 -13.40
C ASN A 38 -3.56 -13.85 -14.18
N VAL A 39 -2.91 -13.01 -14.99
CA VAL A 39 -1.70 -13.39 -15.74
C VAL A 39 -0.47 -13.43 -14.83
N ASN A 40 -0.34 -12.49 -13.90
CA ASN A 40 0.89 -12.29 -13.11
C ASN A 40 0.84 -12.82 -11.67
N ARG A 41 -0.29 -13.38 -11.21
CA ARG A 41 -0.52 -13.78 -9.80
C ARG A 41 0.63 -14.60 -9.21
N LEU A 42 1.09 -15.63 -9.93
CA LEU A 42 2.15 -16.51 -9.45
C LEU A 42 3.49 -15.78 -9.31
N HIS A 43 3.77 -14.85 -10.22
CA HIS A 43 5.00 -14.06 -10.19
C HIS A 43 4.96 -13.02 -9.07
N ILE A 44 3.81 -12.36 -8.88
CA ILE A 44 3.58 -11.41 -7.78
C ILE A 44 3.74 -12.13 -6.43
N LEU A 45 3.08 -13.28 -6.24
CA LEU A 45 3.19 -14.07 -5.00
C LEU A 45 4.61 -14.56 -4.75
N LYS A 46 5.32 -15.02 -5.79
CA LYS A 46 6.72 -15.45 -5.67
C LYS A 46 7.62 -14.30 -5.23
N LYS A 47 7.49 -13.13 -5.85
CA LYS A 47 8.28 -11.95 -5.47
C LYS A 47 7.90 -11.47 -4.07
N PHE A 48 6.62 -11.47 -3.74
CA PHE A 48 6.13 -11.09 -2.43
C PHE A 48 6.66 -11.98 -1.31
N SER A 49 6.68 -13.31 -1.51
CA SER A 49 7.26 -14.26 -0.55
C SER A 49 8.73 -13.96 -0.23
N GLN A 50 9.50 -13.51 -1.23
CA GLN A 50 10.89 -13.08 -1.02
C GLN A 50 10.94 -11.81 -0.15
N LEU A 51 10.14 -10.80 -0.49
CA LEU A 51 10.10 -9.53 0.24
C LEU A 51 9.60 -9.68 1.68
N ILE A 52 8.59 -10.54 1.95
CA ILE A 52 8.16 -10.84 3.32
C ILE A 52 9.32 -11.42 4.12
N THR A 53 10.09 -12.34 3.53
CA THR A 53 11.22 -12.98 4.23
C THR A 53 12.26 -11.91 4.60
N GLU A 54 12.55 -10.98 3.69
CA GLU A 54 13.46 -9.86 3.95
C GLU A 54 12.90 -8.92 5.05
N VAL A 55 11.61 -8.61 5.01
CA VAL A 55 10.94 -7.81 6.03
C VAL A 55 11.00 -8.49 7.40
N ASP A 56 10.76 -9.80 7.49
CA ASP A 56 10.80 -10.54 8.75
C ASP A 56 12.22 -10.60 9.33
N GLN A 57 13.24 -10.71 8.47
CA GLN A 57 14.64 -10.66 8.90
C GLN A 57 15.06 -9.29 9.43
N VAL A 58 14.57 -8.20 8.83
CA VAL A 58 14.94 -6.83 9.22
C VAL A 58 14.07 -6.30 10.36
N PHE A 59 12.78 -6.67 10.39
CA PHE A 59 11.75 -6.12 11.25
C PHE A 59 11.01 -7.21 12.04
N GLY A 60 11.72 -8.25 12.52
CA GLY A 60 11.10 -9.37 13.23
C GLY A 60 10.40 -9.01 14.54
N ASP A 61 10.87 -7.97 15.24
CA ASP A 61 10.47 -7.59 16.61
C ASP A 61 9.65 -6.28 16.67
N ILE A 62 8.92 -5.94 15.60
CA ILE A 62 8.05 -4.74 15.58
C ILE A 62 6.61 -5.11 15.92
N PRO A 63 5.80 -4.17 16.46
CA PRO A 63 4.39 -4.43 16.72
C PRO A 63 3.64 -4.85 15.46
N GLU A 64 2.56 -5.61 15.66
CA GLU A 64 1.76 -6.20 14.59
C GLU A 64 1.32 -5.18 13.53
N GLU A 65 0.88 -4.01 13.97
CA GLU A 65 0.37 -2.94 13.09
C GLU A 65 1.48 -2.39 12.16
N GLU A 66 2.69 -2.19 12.69
CA GLU A 66 3.84 -1.79 11.88
C GLU A 66 4.29 -2.92 10.95
N LYS A 67 4.25 -4.17 11.41
CA LYS A 67 4.59 -5.34 10.59
C LYS A 67 3.65 -5.48 9.40
N LEU A 68 2.35 -5.26 9.63
CA LEU A 68 1.33 -5.28 8.59
C LEU A 68 1.53 -4.14 7.59
N ALA A 69 1.93 -2.96 8.05
CA ALA A 69 2.31 -1.85 7.17
C ALA A 69 3.51 -2.22 6.28
N LYS A 70 4.54 -2.87 6.84
CA LYS A 70 5.70 -3.35 6.05
C LYS A 70 5.32 -4.42 5.03
N TYR A 71 4.42 -5.34 5.37
CA TYR A 71 3.90 -6.32 4.42
C TYR A 71 3.09 -5.68 3.30
N LYS A 72 2.32 -4.64 3.60
CA LYS A 72 1.63 -3.84 2.57
C LYS A 72 2.62 -3.20 1.60
N GLU A 73 3.67 -2.57 2.11
CA GLU A 73 4.73 -1.95 1.31
C GLU A 73 5.40 -3.00 0.40
N ALA A 74 5.80 -4.13 0.97
CA ALA A 74 6.40 -5.24 0.23
C ALA A 74 5.48 -5.80 -0.88
N PHE A 75 4.20 -5.98 -0.58
CA PHE A 75 3.24 -6.49 -1.57
C PHE A 75 3.05 -5.50 -2.72
N THR A 76 2.95 -4.21 -2.39
CA THR A 76 2.77 -3.14 -3.38
C THR A 76 3.99 -3.06 -4.30
N GLU A 77 5.20 -3.12 -3.74
CA GLU A 77 6.44 -3.14 -4.53
C GLU A 77 6.49 -4.35 -5.48
N ALA A 78 6.14 -5.54 -4.99
CA ALA A 78 6.06 -6.73 -5.83
C ALA A 78 5.09 -6.51 -7.00
N TYR A 79 3.90 -5.96 -6.74
CA TYR A 79 2.88 -5.69 -7.75
C TYR A 79 3.33 -4.64 -8.79
N GLU A 80 3.91 -3.53 -8.34
CA GLU A 80 4.41 -2.44 -9.21
C GLU A 80 5.58 -2.88 -10.09
N LEU A 81 6.44 -3.78 -9.61
CA LEU A 81 7.56 -4.31 -10.40
C LEU A 81 7.09 -5.02 -11.68
N PHE A 82 5.97 -5.73 -11.62
CA PHE A 82 5.39 -6.40 -12.79
C PHE A 82 4.63 -5.44 -13.70
N GLN A 83 4.05 -4.37 -13.15
CA GLN A 83 3.42 -3.32 -13.95
C GLN A 83 4.47 -2.53 -14.76
N THR A 84 5.60 -2.18 -14.15
CA THR A 84 6.68 -1.40 -14.79
C THR A 84 7.46 -2.19 -15.85
N THR A 85 7.54 -3.51 -15.70
CA THR A 85 8.16 -4.41 -16.70
C THR A 85 7.22 -4.72 -17.88
N SER A 86 5.91 -4.46 -17.74
CA SER A 86 4.95 -4.58 -18.82
C SER A 86 4.86 -3.25 -19.60
N PRO A 87 5.14 -3.22 -20.91
CA PRO A 87 5.21 -1.97 -21.68
C PRO A 87 3.87 -1.24 -21.89
N LEU A 88 2.77 -1.69 -21.27
CA LEU A 88 1.41 -1.22 -21.58
C LEU A 88 0.87 -0.12 -20.65
N GLU A 89 1.39 0.07 -19.44
CA GLU A 89 0.74 0.96 -18.45
C GLU A 89 1.75 1.83 -17.71
N THR A 90 2.50 2.64 -18.46
CA THR A 90 3.41 3.67 -17.90
C THR A 90 2.63 4.86 -17.31
N LYS A 91 1.62 4.60 -16.47
CA LYS A 91 0.76 5.64 -15.87
C LYS A 91 0.09 5.27 -14.54
N LEU A 92 0.44 4.16 -13.89
CA LEU A 92 -0.06 3.89 -12.54
C LEU A 92 0.99 4.21 -11.47
N PHE A 93 0.80 5.41 -10.92
CA PHE A 93 1.07 5.81 -9.53
C PHE A 93 2.52 6.06 -9.09
N LYS A 94 2.88 7.33 -9.23
CA LYS A 94 3.84 8.09 -8.43
C LYS A 94 3.43 8.09 -6.93
N VAL A 95 3.47 6.95 -6.23
CA VAL A 95 2.96 6.81 -4.85
C VAL A 95 3.99 6.33 -3.82
N PHE A 96 5.28 6.27 -4.12
CA PHE A 96 6.29 6.10 -3.05
C PHE A 96 7.49 7.03 -3.22
N GLN A 97 7.24 8.34 -3.14
CA GLN A 97 8.27 9.29 -2.71
C GLN A 97 7.65 10.30 -1.73
N THR A 98 7.30 9.84 -0.54
CA THR A 98 7.06 10.75 0.58
C THR A 98 7.95 10.31 1.73
N LYS A 99 9.20 10.80 1.72
CA LYS A 99 9.92 11.01 2.97
C LYS A 99 9.07 11.97 3.81
N PRO A 100 8.72 11.68 5.07
CA PRO A 100 7.91 12.59 5.84
C PRO A 100 8.77 13.76 6.29
N LYS A 101 8.60 14.94 5.68
CA LYS A 101 8.97 16.22 6.31
C LYS A 101 7.96 17.31 5.97
N ASN A 102 7.29 17.77 7.02
CA ASN A 102 6.50 18.99 7.16
C ASN A 102 5.18 19.08 6.40
N ILE A 103 4.12 18.61 7.05
CA ILE A 103 2.83 19.29 6.96
C ILE A 103 2.95 20.56 7.80
N VAL A 104 2.98 21.73 7.16
CA VAL A 104 2.67 23.00 7.81
C VAL A 104 1.34 23.46 7.22
N LEU A 105 0.29 23.38 8.03
CA LEU A 105 -1.04 23.91 7.72
C LEU A 105 -1.36 25.00 8.74
N LEU A 106 -1.20 26.27 8.38
CA LEU A 106 -1.90 27.45 8.95
C LEU A 106 -1.65 28.60 7.95
N GLU A 107 -2.55 29.48 7.56
CA GLU A 107 -4.00 29.63 7.63
C GLU A 107 -4.29 30.92 6.83
N THR A 108 -5.51 31.02 6.30
CA THR A 108 -6.19 32.26 5.86
C THR A 108 -5.65 33.00 4.63
N LEU A 109 -6.34 32.76 3.51
CA LEU A 109 -6.67 33.80 2.54
C LEU A 109 -7.24 35.02 3.28
N THR A 110 -6.57 36.16 3.18
CA THR A 110 -7.26 37.45 3.23
C THR A 110 -6.93 38.17 1.94
N ASP A 111 -7.85 38.05 0.98
CA ASP A 111 -8.07 39.07 -0.03
C ASP A 111 -8.30 40.40 0.70
N ASN A 112 -7.50 41.42 0.41
CA ASN A 112 -7.98 42.77 0.61
C ASN A 112 -7.47 43.67 -0.51
N SER A 113 -8.40 43.94 -1.41
CA SER A 113 -8.43 45.08 -2.31
C SER A 113 -8.14 46.39 -1.54
N GLY A 114 -7.28 47.24 -2.08
CA GLY A 114 -7.08 48.63 -1.63
C GLY A 114 -5.89 49.25 -2.35
N VAL A 115 -6.11 49.93 -3.48
CA VAL A 115 -6.01 51.40 -3.63
C VAL A 115 -4.77 52.00 -2.98
N GLU A 116 -3.86 52.52 -3.81
CA GLU A 116 -3.42 53.92 -3.86
C GLU A 116 -2.67 54.19 -5.18
#